data_AF-A0AAE0LH37-F1
#
_entry.id   AF-A0AAE0LH37-F1
#
_cell.length_a   1.000
_cell.length_b   1.000
_cell.length_c   1.000
_cell.angle_alpha   90.00
_cell.angle_beta   90.00
_cell.angle_gamma   90.00
#
_symmetry.space_group_name_H-M   'P 1'
#
loop_
_entity.id
_entity.type
_entity.pdbx_description
1 polymer ?
#
loop_
_entity_poly.entity_id
_entity_poly.type
_entity_poly.pdbx_seq_one_letter_code
_entity_poly.pdbx_strand_id
1 'polypeptide(L)'
;MASGLMPLMQEDFDKLVSVLKVAYNCDERTAISHVTKAMLAKFVRSFVPMPALLEKRVQQVFDIYSTMEYDGVLLFTNKSWATLQDCMVHIRKGCLTDPTNIPVYREKKRLKNGLVVWQSLRGTSQLEGFHAHQVRFIQAHNVSPVLANALHQDGIHIWNLRMGILHCGEPDYGTV
;
A
#
# COMPACT_ATOMS: atom_id res chain seq x y z
N MET A 1 -14.10 -24.78 3.61
CA MET A 1 -14.09 -23.42 4.20
C MET A 1 -12.69 -22.84 4.07
N ALA A 2 -12.41 -22.15 2.97
CA ALA A 2 -11.09 -21.61 2.62
C ALA A 2 -10.92 -20.15 3.11
N SER A 3 -11.34 -19.86 4.35
CA SER A 3 -11.32 -18.50 4.91
C SER A 3 -9.93 -18.01 5.34
N GLY A 4 -8.85 -18.69 4.93
CA GLY A 4 -7.49 -18.44 5.40
C GLY A 4 -6.50 -17.96 4.33
N LEU A 5 -6.92 -17.77 3.08
CA LEU A 5 -6.00 -17.69 1.93
C LEU A 5 -5.63 -16.28 1.47
N MET A 6 -6.37 -15.24 1.85
CA MET A 6 -6.02 -13.87 1.45
C MET A 6 -6.04 -12.90 2.63
N PRO A 7 -5.00 -12.04 2.77
CA PRO A 7 -5.00 -10.93 3.71
C PRO A 7 -5.90 -9.81 3.19
N LEU A 8 -7.13 -10.13 2.78
CA LEU A 8 -8.10 -9.23 2.17
C LEU A 8 -9.38 -9.22 3.00
N MET A 9 -10.04 -8.08 3.06
CA MET A 9 -11.34 -7.95 3.68
C MET A 9 -12.39 -8.63 2.79
N GLN A 10 -12.93 -9.75 3.28
CA GLN A 10 -13.86 -10.58 2.50
C GLN A 10 -15.10 -9.79 2.06
N GLU A 11 -15.63 -8.93 2.93
CA GLU A 11 -16.79 -8.08 2.61
C GLU A 11 -16.55 -7.17 1.40
N ASP A 12 -15.36 -6.57 1.30
CA ASP A 12 -15.03 -5.69 0.18
C ASP A 12 -14.83 -6.49 -1.11
N PHE A 13 -14.24 -7.69 -0.99
CA PHE A 13 -14.04 -8.61 -2.11
C PHE A 13 -15.38 -9.13 -2.66
N ASP A 14 -16.30 -9.53 -1.78
CA ASP A 14 -17.63 -10.02 -2.16
C ASP A 14 -18.43 -8.93 -2.89
N LYS A 15 -18.34 -7.67 -2.42
CA LYS A 15 -18.94 -6.52 -3.11
C LYS A 15 -18.32 -6.27 -4.49
N LEU A 16 -17.00 -6.40 -4.61
CA LEU A 16 -16.32 -6.29 -5.89
C LEU A 16 -16.83 -7.34 -6.88
N VAL A 17 -16.90 -8.61 -6.43
CA VAL A 17 -17.40 -9.72 -7.24
C VAL A 17 -18.86 -9.53 -7.60
N SER A 18 -19.72 -9.08 -6.67
CA SER A 18 -21.15 -8.85 -6.97
C SER A 18 -21.35 -7.78 -8.05
N VAL A 19 -20.56 -6.71 -8.00
CA VAL A 19 -20.61 -5.65 -9.02
C VAL A 19 -20.14 -6.16 -10.39
N LEU A 20 -19.12 -7.03 -10.42
CA LEU A 20 -18.65 -7.64 -11.65
C LEU A 20 -19.67 -8.62 -12.25
N LYS A 21 -20.34 -9.44 -11.42
CA LYS A 21 -21.42 -10.33 -11.87
C LYS A 21 -22.50 -9.57 -12.62
N VAL A 22 -22.92 -8.41 -12.09
CA VAL A 22 -23.92 -7.54 -12.73
C VAL A 22 -23.36 -6.88 -13.98
N ALA A 23 -22.14 -6.34 -13.93
CA ALA A 23 -21.54 -5.62 -15.04
C ALA A 23 -21.27 -6.49 -16.28
N TYR A 24 -20.87 -7.75 -16.06
CA TYR A 24 -20.57 -8.71 -17.11
C TYR A 24 -21.70 -9.71 -17.38
N ASN A 25 -22.80 -9.62 -16.62
CA ASN A 25 -23.92 -10.57 -16.67
C ASN A 25 -23.46 -12.03 -16.66
N CYS A 26 -22.63 -12.38 -15.67
CA CYS A 26 -21.95 -13.66 -15.61
C CYS A 26 -22.09 -14.35 -14.23
N ASP A 27 -21.73 -15.63 -14.19
CA ASP A 27 -21.63 -16.38 -12.96
C ASP A 27 -20.43 -15.91 -12.10
N GLU A 28 -20.40 -16.36 -10.85
CA GLU A 28 -19.41 -15.92 -9.88
C GLU A 28 -17.97 -16.31 -10.25
N ARG A 29 -17.78 -17.50 -10.81
CA ARG A 29 -16.45 -17.98 -11.19
C ARG A 29 -15.87 -17.12 -12.31
N THR A 30 -16.71 -16.76 -13.28
CA THR A 30 -16.34 -15.85 -14.37
C THR A 30 -16.11 -14.43 -13.84
N ALA A 31 -16.92 -13.93 -12.91
CA ALA A 31 -16.67 -12.63 -12.31
C ALA A 31 -15.34 -12.56 -11.56
N ILE A 32 -14.95 -13.62 -10.84
CA ILE A 32 -13.66 -13.71 -10.14
C ILE A 32 -12.49 -13.67 -11.13
N SER A 33 -12.61 -14.28 -12.31
CA SER A 33 -11.53 -14.26 -13.31
C SER A 33 -11.27 -12.85 -13.88
N HIS A 34 -12.27 -11.95 -13.82
CA HIS A 34 -12.13 -10.55 -14.19
C HIS A 34 -11.49 -9.68 -13.10
N VAL A 35 -11.27 -10.20 -11.88
CA VAL A 35 -10.65 -9.45 -10.80
C VAL A 35 -9.16 -9.26 -11.08
N THR A 36 -8.75 -8.02 -11.28
CA THR A 36 -7.33 -7.67 -11.47
C THR A 36 -6.67 -7.20 -10.18
N LYS A 37 -5.33 -7.26 -10.12
CA LYS A 37 -4.54 -6.70 -9.02
C LYS A 37 -4.85 -5.21 -8.77
N ALA A 38 -5.08 -4.44 -9.83
CA ALA A 38 -5.42 -3.02 -9.72
C ALA A 38 -6.79 -2.81 -9.06
N MET A 39 -7.75 -3.69 -9.31
CA MET A 39 -9.07 -3.64 -8.68
C MET A 39 -8.98 -4.02 -7.20
N LEU A 40 -8.23 -5.07 -6.87
CA LEU A 40 -7.97 -5.45 -5.48
C LEU A 40 -7.34 -4.28 -4.70
N ALA A 41 -6.28 -3.69 -5.23
CA ALA A 41 -5.59 -2.56 -4.58
C ALA A 41 -6.49 -1.33 -4.37
N LYS A 42 -7.50 -1.13 -5.22
CA LYS A 42 -8.36 0.05 -5.21
C LYS A 42 -9.63 -0.13 -4.38
N PHE A 43 -10.22 -1.32 -4.41
CA PHE A 43 -11.56 -1.59 -3.88
C PHE A 43 -11.60 -2.54 -2.69
N VAL A 44 -10.51 -3.27 -2.42
CA VAL A 44 -10.47 -4.29 -1.36
C VAL A 44 -9.40 -3.91 -0.34
N ARG A 45 -9.80 -3.67 0.91
CA ARG A 45 -8.83 -3.45 1.98
C ARG A 45 -8.04 -4.73 2.22
N SER A 46 -6.73 -4.61 2.44
CA SER A 46 -5.88 -5.72 2.90
C SER A 46 -5.57 -5.58 4.39
N PHE A 47 -5.20 -6.67 5.08
CA PHE A 47 -4.74 -6.63 6.49
C PHE A 47 -3.56 -7.57 6.69
N VAL A 48 -2.48 -7.05 7.27
CA VAL A 48 -1.33 -7.86 7.67
C VAL A 48 -1.64 -8.53 9.01
N PRO A 49 -1.68 -9.86 9.06
CA PRO A 49 -2.15 -10.60 10.23
C PRO A 49 -1.26 -10.40 11.47
N MET A 50 -1.79 -10.84 12.62
CA MET A 50 -1.07 -10.86 13.89
C MET A 50 0.26 -11.65 13.80
N PRO A 51 1.26 -11.30 14.63
CA PRO A 51 2.62 -11.85 14.55
C PRO A 51 2.68 -13.36 14.43
N ALA A 52 1.94 -14.09 15.27
CA ALA A 52 1.94 -15.55 15.29
C ALA A 52 1.47 -16.18 13.95
N LEU A 53 0.45 -15.60 13.33
CA LEU A 53 -0.04 -16.08 12.04
C LEU A 53 0.86 -15.63 10.88
N LEU A 54 1.41 -14.41 10.97
CA LEU A 54 2.35 -13.90 9.98
C LEU A 54 3.62 -14.73 9.94
N GLU A 55 4.22 -15.02 11.10
CA GLU A 55 5.42 -15.86 11.24
C GLU A 55 5.19 -17.24 10.62
N LYS A 56 4.07 -17.90 10.97
CA LYS A 56 3.72 -19.20 10.39
C LYS A 56 3.63 -19.15 8.86
N ARG A 57 2.97 -18.14 8.32
CA ARG A 57 2.81 -17.99 6.85
C ARG A 57 4.13 -17.71 6.16
N VAL A 58 4.98 -16.88 6.76
CA VAL A 58 6.31 -16.59 6.22
C VAL A 58 7.15 -17.85 6.26
N GLN A 59 7.20 -18.56 7.39
CA GLN A 59 7.96 -19.82 7.51
C GLN A 59 7.53 -20.84 6.46
N GLN A 60 6.22 -21.01 6.20
CA GLN A 60 5.73 -21.90 5.14
C GLN A 60 6.28 -21.56 3.76
N VAL A 61 6.36 -20.27 3.41
CA VAL A 61 6.98 -19.85 2.14
C VAL A 61 8.45 -20.26 2.13
N PHE A 62 9.18 -20.00 3.22
CA PHE A 62 10.58 -20.36 3.30
C PHE A 62 10.81 -21.87 3.20
N ASP A 63 10.03 -22.69 3.89
CA ASP A 63 10.15 -24.15 3.83
C ASP A 63 9.93 -24.69 2.41
N ILE A 64 9.08 -24.04 1.62
CA ILE A 64 8.83 -24.41 0.21
C ILE A 64 10.03 -24.08 -0.66
N TYR A 65 10.63 -22.90 -0.48
CA TYR A 65 11.65 -22.39 -1.40
C TYR A 65 13.10 -22.60 -0.92
N SER A 66 13.32 -23.01 0.34
CA SER A 66 14.65 -23.11 0.94
C SER A 66 15.60 -24.06 0.22
N THR A 67 15.05 -25.08 -0.44
CA THR A 67 15.81 -26.09 -1.20
C THR A 67 15.58 -25.99 -2.70
N MET A 68 14.87 -24.95 -3.16
CA MET A 68 14.64 -24.77 -4.59
C MET A 68 15.88 -24.19 -5.27
N GLU A 69 16.15 -24.68 -6.46
CA GLU A 69 17.25 -24.29 -7.31
C GLU A 69 16.73 -23.86 -8.68
N TYR A 70 17.43 -22.92 -9.29
CA TYR A 70 17.21 -22.52 -10.68
C TYR A 70 18.57 -22.53 -11.39
N ASP A 71 18.69 -23.27 -12.49
CA ASP A 71 19.94 -23.47 -13.24
C ASP A 71 21.13 -23.93 -12.37
N GLY A 72 20.86 -24.83 -11.42
CA GLY A 72 21.87 -25.37 -10.50
C GLY A 72 22.34 -24.41 -9.41
N VAL A 73 21.65 -23.28 -9.24
CA VAL A 73 21.92 -22.29 -8.20
C VAL A 73 20.75 -22.26 -7.21
N LEU A 74 21.05 -22.43 -5.92
CA LEU A 74 20.05 -22.29 -4.84
C LEU A 74 19.46 -20.88 -4.84
N LEU A 75 18.13 -20.81 -4.80
CA LEU A 75 17.40 -19.55 -4.64
C LEU A 75 17.71 -18.90 -3.27
N PHE A 76 17.97 -19.72 -2.25
CA PHE A 76 18.35 -19.28 -0.92
C PHE A 76 19.85 -19.39 -0.69
N THR A 77 20.49 -18.23 -0.52
CA THR A 77 21.89 -18.13 -0.10
C THR A 77 21.99 -18.00 1.42
N ASN A 78 23.20 -18.14 1.97
CA ASN A 78 23.46 -17.84 3.39
C ASN A 78 23.02 -16.42 3.78
N LYS A 79 23.12 -15.45 2.85
CA LYS A 79 22.64 -14.09 3.07
C LYS A 79 21.11 -14.05 3.17
N SER A 80 20.41 -14.80 2.33
CA SER A 80 18.95 -14.92 2.39
C SER A 80 18.49 -15.48 3.74
N TRP A 81 19.22 -16.44 4.31
CA TRP A 81 18.95 -16.99 5.64
C TRP A 81 19.18 -15.97 6.76
N ALA A 82 20.27 -15.20 6.72
CA ALA A 82 20.51 -14.14 7.70
C ALA A 82 19.39 -13.09 7.65
N THR A 83 19.02 -12.60 6.46
CA THR A 83 17.92 -11.66 6.27
C THR A 83 16.60 -12.22 6.79
N LEU A 84 16.33 -13.52 6.61
CA LEU A 84 15.14 -14.14 7.17
C LEU A 84 15.11 -14.04 8.69
N GLN A 85 16.20 -14.37 9.36
CA GLN A 85 16.24 -14.32 10.82
C GLN A 85 15.98 -12.90 11.33
N ASP A 86 16.56 -11.90 10.67
CA ASP A 86 16.29 -10.49 10.97
C ASP A 86 14.81 -10.13 10.77
N CYS A 87 14.22 -10.55 9.64
CA CYS A 87 12.80 -10.38 9.36
C CYS A 87 11.91 -11.05 10.43
N MET A 88 12.26 -12.27 10.88
CA MET A 88 11.50 -12.99 11.91
C MET A 88 11.53 -12.25 13.25
N VAL A 89 12.64 -11.62 13.61
CA VAL A 89 12.71 -10.77 14.82
C VAL A 89 11.70 -9.62 14.72
N HIS A 90 11.61 -8.95 13.57
CA HIS A 90 10.64 -7.87 13.36
C HIS A 90 9.19 -8.35 13.33
N ILE A 91 8.92 -9.52 12.75
CA ILE A 91 7.59 -10.14 12.76
C ILE A 91 7.16 -10.45 14.19
N ARG A 92 8.00 -11.14 14.98
CA ARG A 92 7.72 -11.51 16.38
C ARG A 92 7.47 -10.30 17.27
N LYS A 93 8.19 -9.20 17.03
CA LYS A 93 7.98 -7.91 17.70
C LYS A 93 6.71 -7.18 17.26
N GLY A 94 6.01 -7.67 16.23
CA GLY A 94 4.82 -7.05 15.66
C GLY A 94 5.10 -5.78 14.85
N CYS A 95 6.35 -5.53 14.45
CA CYS A 95 6.71 -4.34 13.67
C CYS A 95 6.07 -4.33 12.27
N LEU A 96 5.67 -5.49 11.75
CA LEU A 96 5.11 -5.66 10.41
C LEU A 96 3.60 -5.92 10.41
N THR A 97 2.98 -6.05 11.59
CA THR A 97 1.54 -6.33 11.73
C THR A 97 0.75 -5.03 11.72
N ASP A 98 -0.47 -5.06 11.18
CA ASP A 98 -1.37 -3.93 11.30
C ASP A 98 -1.95 -3.81 12.72
N PRO A 99 -1.97 -2.61 13.31
CA PRO A 99 -2.61 -2.39 14.61
C PRO A 99 -4.11 -2.64 14.54
N THR A 100 -4.66 -3.33 15.53
CA THR A 100 -6.10 -3.68 15.59
C THR A 100 -7.00 -2.49 15.91
N ASN A 101 -6.50 -1.52 16.68
CA ASN A 101 -7.29 -0.40 17.20
C ASN A 101 -7.08 0.91 16.42
N ILE A 102 -6.32 0.88 15.33
CA ILE A 102 -6.03 2.06 14.52
C ILE A 102 -6.54 1.79 13.11
N PRO A 103 -7.43 2.64 12.57
CA PRO A 103 -7.88 2.49 11.19
C PRO A 103 -6.69 2.67 10.25
N VAL A 104 -6.37 1.62 9.48
CA VAL A 104 -5.30 1.63 8.47
C VAL A 104 -5.79 2.02 7.06
N TYR A 105 -7.09 2.27 6.92
CA TYR A 105 -7.72 2.78 5.69
C TYR A 105 -8.75 3.87 6.01
N ARG A 106 -8.95 4.77 5.05
CA ARG A 106 -10.09 5.68 4.99
C ARG A 106 -10.83 5.57 3.66
N GLU A 107 -12.13 5.84 3.67
CA GLU A 107 -12.93 5.97 2.45
C GLU A 107 -12.48 7.23 1.69
N LYS A 108 -12.02 7.06 0.45
CA LYS A 108 -11.61 8.18 -0.41
C LYS A 108 -12.79 8.71 -1.22
N LYS A 109 -13.57 7.79 -1.80
CA LYS A 109 -14.78 8.11 -2.57
C LYS A 109 -15.65 6.89 -2.76
N ARG A 110 -16.94 7.12 -2.94
CA ARG A 110 -17.92 6.11 -3.33
C ARG A 110 -18.27 6.25 -4.81
N LEU A 111 -18.29 5.13 -5.51
CA LEU A 111 -18.71 5.08 -6.92
C LEU A 111 -20.23 4.84 -7.02
N LYS A 112 -20.82 5.21 -8.16
CA LYS A 112 -22.26 5.02 -8.43
C LYS A 112 -22.72 3.56 -8.35
N ASN A 113 -21.81 2.62 -8.63
CA ASN A 113 -22.05 1.18 -8.52
C ASN A 113 -21.90 0.65 -7.08
N GLY A 114 -21.80 1.52 -6.07
CA GLY A 114 -21.71 1.15 -4.66
C GLY A 114 -20.30 0.79 -4.19
N LEU A 115 -19.32 0.64 -5.08
CA LEU A 115 -17.94 0.35 -4.70
C LEU A 115 -17.30 1.53 -3.98
N VAL A 116 -16.55 1.24 -2.92
CA VAL A 116 -15.75 2.21 -2.18
C VAL A 116 -14.32 2.16 -2.69
N VAL A 117 -13.77 3.31 -3.05
CA VAL A 117 -12.34 3.47 -3.29
C VAL A 117 -11.68 3.74 -1.95
N TRP A 118 -10.79 2.84 -1.54
CA TRP A 118 -10.07 2.95 -0.29
C TRP A 118 -8.75 3.69 -0.47
N GLN A 119 -8.38 4.50 0.52
CA GLN A 119 -7.05 5.06 0.65
C GLN A 119 -6.36 4.42 1.85
N SER A 120 -5.24 3.73 1.60
CA SER A 120 -4.38 3.24 2.67
C SER A 120 -3.80 4.40 3.45
N LEU A 121 -3.86 4.29 4.77
CA LEU A 121 -3.19 5.18 5.73
C LEU A 121 -1.82 4.63 6.15
N ARG A 122 -1.49 3.40 5.74
CA ARG A 122 -0.11 2.90 5.81
C ARG A 122 0.74 3.78 4.92
N GLY A 123 1.57 4.61 5.53
CA GLY A 123 2.54 5.40 4.79
C GLY A 123 3.53 4.46 4.12
N THR A 124 3.59 4.44 2.79
CA THR A 124 4.90 4.37 2.14
C THR A 124 5.62 5.65 2.55
N SER A 125 6.91 5.62 2.85
CA SER A 125 7.62 6.81 3.35
C SER A 125 7.26 8.01 2.44
N GLN A 126 6.47 8.94 2.98
CA GLN A 126 6.02 10.11 2.20
C GLN A 126 7.22 10.94 1.75
N LEU A 127 8.39 10.71 2.36
CA LEU A 127 9.69 11.18 1.91
C LEU A 127 9.97 10.87 0.44
N GLU A 128 9.75 9.66 -0.08
CA GLU A 128 10.08 9.38 -1.50
C GLU A 128 9.23 10.19 -2.48
N GLY A 129 7.92 10.32 -2.20
CA GLY A 129 7.04 11.19 -2.98
C GLY A 129 7.38 12.67 -2.82
N PHE A 130 7.69 13.09 -1.59
CA PHE A 130 8.09 14.45 -1.28
C PHE A 130 9.43 14.84 -1.90
N HIS A 131 10.41 13.93 -1.98
CA HIS A 131 11.69 14.16 -2.67
C HIS A 131 11.47 14.53 -4.14
N ALA A 132 10.52 13.88 -4.82
CA ALA A 132 10.15 14.25 -6.19
C ALA A 132 9.56 15.67 -6.28
N HIS A 133 8.89 16.16 -5.22
CA HIS A 133 8.39 17.53 -5.14
C HIS A 133 9.48 18.53 -4.73
N GLN A 134 10.38 18.17 -3.81
CA GLN A 134 11.53 18.99 -3.41
C GLN A 134 12.42 19.34 -4.60
N VAL A 135 12.68 18.38 -5.49
CA VAL A 135 13.42 18.62 -6.75
C VAL A 135 12.69 19.63 -7.64
N ARG A 136 11.35 19.68 -7.62
CA ARG A 136 10.57 20.67 -8.39
C ARG A 136 10.55 22.06 -7.76
N PHE A 137 10.75 22.16 -6.44
CA PHE A 137 10.85 23.46 -5.75
C PHE A 137 12.18 24.14 -6.10
N ILE A 138 13.26 23.37 -6.15
CA ILE A 138 14.61 23.85 -6.42
C ILE A 138 14.95 23.56 -7.89
N GLN A 139 14.36 24.32 -8.82
CA GLN A 139 14.53 24.14 -10.28
C GLN A 139 15.92 24.51 -10.82
N ALA A 140 16.90 24.77 -9.95
CA ALA A 140 18.23 25.25 -10.34
C ALA A 140 19.34 24.40 -9.70
N HIS A 141 20.30 23.97 -10.52
CA HIS A 141 21.36 23.03 -10.13
C HIS A 141 22.57 23.68 -9.43
N ASN A 142 22.56 24.99 -9.14
CA ASN A 142 23.65 25.72 -8.47
C ASN A 142 23.12 26.88 -7.61
N VAL A 143 22.24 26.58 -6.65
CA VAL A 143 21.69 27.59 -5.74
C VAL A 143 22.51 27.71 -4.46
N SER A 144 22.64 28.93 -3.93
CA SER A 144 23.23 29.13 -2.61
C SER A 144 22.36 28.47 -1.53
N PRO A 145 22.91 28.06 -0.38
CA PRO A 145 22.13 27.46 0.70
C PRO A 145 20.95 28.35 1.17
N VAL A 146 21.14 29.67 1.16
CA VAL A 146 20.10 30.65 1.53
C VAL A 146 18.95 30.62 0.52
N LEU A 147 19.26 30.64 -0.78
CA LEU A 147 18.25 30.59 -1.83
C LEU A 147 17.54 29.22 -1.86
N ALA A 148 18.29 28.13 -1.66
CA ALA A 148 17.73 26.79 -1.54
C ALA A 148 16.70 26.70 -0.42
N ASN A 149 17.01 27.25 0.77
CA ASN A 149 16.09 27.28 1.89
C ASN A 149 14.83 28.12 1.60
N ALA A 150 14.98 29.29 0.97
CA ALA A 150 13.84 30.13 0.61
C ALA A 150 12.89 29.44 -0.39
N LEU A 151 13.44 28.84 -1.46
CA LEU A 151 12.66 28.06 -2.44
C LEU A 151 11.97 26.85 -1.80
N HIS A 152 12.63 26.22 -0.83
CA HIS A 152 12.07 25.10 -0.11
C HIS A 152 10.87 25.51 0.76
N GLN A 153 10.98 26.63 1.48
CA GLN A 153 9.88 27.14 2.31
C GLN A 153 8.69 27.54 1.45
N ASP A 154 8.92 28.24 0.34
CA ASP A 154 7.86 28.64 -0.60
C ASP A 154 7.18 27.42 -1.22
N GLY A 155 7.98 26.46 -1.71
CA GLY A 155 7.47 25.21 -2.27
C GLY A 155 6.65 24.38 -1.28
N ILE A 156 7.12 24.26 -0.03
CA ILE A 156 6.37 23.59 1.04
C ILE A 156 5.07 24.33 1.34
N HIS A 157 5.10 25.65 1.42
CA HIS A 157 3.91 26.45 1.70
C HIS A 157 2.82 26.23 0.65
N ILE A 158 3.17 26.38 -0.63
CA ILE A 158 2.25 26.14 -1.76
C ILE A 158 1.76 24.69 -1.78
N TRP A 159 2.65 23.74 -1.51
CA TRP A 159 2.30 22.33 -1.43
C TRP A 159 1.26 22.06 -0.33
N ASN A 160 1.47 22.59 0.87
CA ASN A 160 0.56 22.39 2.00
C ASN A 160 -0.82 23.01 1.72
N LEU A 161 -0.88 24.21 1.14
CA LEU A 161 -2.14 24.84 0.72
C LEU A 161 -2.88 23.95 -0.29
N ARG A 162 -2.19 23.50 -1.35
CA ARG A 162 -2.78 22.62 -2.37
C ARG A 162 -3.28 21.30 -1.78
N MET A 163 -2.52 20.68 -0.88
CA MET A 163 -2.92 19.44 -0.22
C MET A 163 -4.08 19.67 0.75
N GLY A 164 -4.11 20.78 1.48
CA GLY A 164 -5.23 21.18 2.34
C GLY A 164 -6.52 21.33 1.53
N ILE A 165 -6.48 22.03 0.39
CA ILE A 165 -7.62 22.17 -0.51
C ILE A 165 -8.04 20.79 -1.07
N LEU A 166 -7.10 20.02 -1.63
CA LEU A 166 -7.39 18.76 -2.33
C LEU A 166 -7.84 17.63 -1.40
N HIS A 167 -7.28 17.54 -0.20
CA HIS A 167 -7.47 16.41 0.71
C HIS A 167 -8.27 16.73 1.97
N CYS A 168 -8.28 17.99 2.40
CA CYS A 168 -8.98 18.42 3.62
C CYS A 168 -10.17 19.34 3.33
N GLY A 169 -10.35 19.80 2.07
CA GLY A 169 -11.45 20.68 1.68
C GLY A 169 -11.30 22.10 2.22
N GLU A 170 -10.07 22.55 2.46
CA GLU A 170 -9.80 23.93 2.88
C GLU A 170 -10.23 24.94 1.80
N PRO A 171 -10.70 26.14 2.20
CA PRO A 171 -11.12 27.16 1.26
C PRO A 171 -9.96 27.64 0.39
N ASP A 172 -10.20 27.72 -0.92
CA ASP A 172 -9.26 28.26 -1.89
C ASP A 172 -9.40 29.79 -1.96
N TYR A 173 -8.37 30.49 -1.49
CA TYR A 173 -8.30 31.96 -1.52
C TYR A 173 -7.57 32.50 -2.76
N GLY A 174 -7.30 31.67 -3.77
CA GLY A 174 -6.76 32.12 -5.07
C GLY A 174 -5.28 32.48 -5.07
N THR A 175 -4.46 31.81 -4.26
CA THR A 175 -3.00 32.05 -4.17
C THR A 175 -2.17 31.09 -5.02
N VAL A 176 -2.79 30.35 -5.94
CA VAL A 176 -2.14 29.36 -6.82
C VAL A 176 -2.08 29.77 -8.27
#